data_AF-A0A943JKR3-F1
#
_entry.id   AF-A0A943JKR3-F1
#
_cell.length_a   1.000
_cell.length_b   1.000
_cell.length_c   1.000
_cell.angle_alpha   90.00
_cell.angle_beta   90.00
_cell.angle_gamma   90.00
#
_symmetry.space_group_name_H-M   'P 1'
#
loop_
_entity.id
_entity.type
_entity.pdbx_description
1 polymer ?
#
loop_
_entity_poly.entity_id
_entity_poly.type
_entity_poly.pdbx_seq_one_letter_code
_entity_poly.pdbx_strand_id
1 'polypeptide(L)'
;MRKKNKKNSSKVILIIIFIGILVFLHQEGYIQFETYAINTNTMEVEDNMNIVLVNGTNKIPDDYIANLVEYNGKLVDSSIINDLDNMFKDAKKEMALI
;
A
#
# COMPACT_ATOMS: atom_id res chain seq x y z
N MET A 1 37.74 -30.54 -43.59
CA MET A 1 37.01 -29.26 -43.37
C MET A 1 36.90 -28.99 -41.86
N ARG A 2 37.56 -27.96 -41.32
CA ARG A 2 37.42 -27.56 -39.91
C ARG A 2 36.08 -26.84 -39.71
N LYS A 3 35.14 -27.45 -38.97
CA LYS A 3 33.90 -26.79 -38.52
C LYS A 3 34.26 -25.61 -37.62
N LYS A 4 34.01 -24.38 -38.09
CA LYS A 4 34.12 -23.17 -37.26
C LYS A 4 32.96 -23.20 -36.25
N ASN A 5 33.26 -23.47 -34.99
CA ASN A 5 32.28 -23.30 -33.91
C ASN A 5 31.89 -21.83 -33.86
N LYS A 6 30.64 -21.52 -34.24
CA LYS A 6 30.06 -20.18 -34.17
C LYS A 6 29.97 -19.80 -32.68
N LYS A 7 30.97 -19.07 -32.18
CA LYS A 7 31.00 -18.62 -30.78
C LYS A 7 29.82 -17.67 -30.58
N ASN A 8 28.92 -18.02 -29.68
CA ASN A 8 27.79 -17.19 -29.26
C ASN A 8 28.22 -15.92 -28.48
N SER A 9 29.54 -15.68 -28.37
CA SER A 9 30.16 -14.60 -27.60
C SER A 9 29.70 -13.21 -28.04
N SER A 10 29.37 -13.03 -29.33
CA SER A 10 28.89 -11.73 -29.84
C SER A 10 27.57 -11.29 -29.20
N LYS A 11 26.66 -12.23 -28.87
CA LYS A 11 25.38 -11.89 -28.23
C LYS A 11 25.55 -11.48 -26.77
N VAL A 12 26.47 -12.14 -26.06
CA VAL A 12 26.79 -11.82 -24.66
C VAL A 12 27.42 -10.44 -24.55
N ILE A 13 28.32 -10.09 -25.47
CA ILE A 13 28.95 -8.76 -25.52
C ILE A 13 27.91 -7.65 -25.74
N LEU A 14 26.93 -7.87 -26.63
CA LEU A 14 25.85 -6.91 -26.87
C LEU A 14 24.99 -6.65 -25.63
N ILE A 15 24.68 -7.69 -24.85
CA ILE A 15 23.89 -7.55 -23.61
C ILE A 15 24.65 -6.71 -22.57
N ILE A 16 25.95 -6.92 -22.42
CA ILE A 16 26.78 -6.17 -21.47
C ILE A 16 26.82 -4.69 -21.85
N ILE A 17 26.98 -4.38 -23.14
CA ILE A 17 26.95 -3.00 -23.64
C ILE A 17 25.59 -2.35 -23.36
N PHE A 18 24.49 -3.08 -23.59
CA PHE A 18 23.14 -2.58 -23.35
C PHE A 18 22.90 -2.24 -21.87
N ILE A 19 23.33 -3.11 -20.96
CA ILE A 19 23.24 -2.85 -19.51
C ILE A 19 24.09 -1.62 -19.12
N GLY A 20 25.29 -1.49 -19.69
CA GLY A 20 26.15 -0.32 -19.44
C GLY A 20 25.50 1.00 -19.85
N ILE A 21 24.81 1.03 -20.99
CA ILE A 21 24.08 2.22 -21.46
C ILE A 21 22.91 2.55 -20.51
N LEU A 22 22.15 1.55 -20.06
CA LEU A 22 21.05 1.76 -19.12
C LEU A 22 21.52 2.36 -17.80
N VAL A 23 22.65 1.89 -17.26
CA VAL A 23 23.22 2.42 -16.02
C VAL A 23 23.69 3.87 -16.20
N PHE A 24 24.37 4.17 -17.32
CA PHE A 24 24.83 5.52 -17.63
C PHE A 24 23.66 6.51 -17.76
N LEU A 25 22.61 6.14 -18.49
CA LEU A 25 21.42 6.97 -18.68
C LEU A 25 20.65 7.19 -17.37
N HIS A 26 20.67 6.23 -16.45
CA HIS A 26 20.09 6.40 -15.12
C HIS A 26 20.90 7.36 -14.24
N GLN A 27 22.24 7.27 -14.27
CA GLN A 27 23.11 8.17 -13.48
C GLN A 27 23.01 9.64 -13.92
N GLU A 28 22.90 9.89 -15.22
CA GLU A 28 22.71 11.22 -15.79
C GLU A 28 21.26 11.74 -15.67
N GLY A 29 20.36 10.95 -15.09
CA GLY A 29 18.96 11.33 -14.86
C GLY A 29 18.08 11.33 -16.11
N TYR A 30 18.56 10.78 -17.23
CA TYR A 30 17.77 10.64 -18.47
C TYR A 30 16.69 9.55 -18.37
N ILE A 31 16.87 8.57 -17.47
CA ILE A 31 15.91 7.51 -17.20
C ILE A 31 15.77 7.36 -15.69
N GLN A 32 14.55 7.47 -15.18
CA GLN A 32 14.25 7.14 -13.79
C GLN A 32 13.62 5.75 -13.74
N PHE A 33 14.23 4.82 -13.01
CA PHE A 33 13.58 3.57 -12.66
C PHE A 33 12.77 3.82 -11.39
N GLU A 34 11.55 4.33 -11.55
CA GLU A 34 10.59 4.33 -10.47
C GLU A 34 10.26 2.87 -10.14
N THR A 35 10.96 2.34 -9.14
CA THR A 35 10.53 1.12 -8.46
C THR A 35 9.29 1.51 -7.67
N TYR A 36 8.14 1.50 -8.34
CA TYR A 36 6.86 1.50 -7.65
C TYR A 36 6.82 0.22 -6.83
N ALA A 37 7.31 0.28 -5.59
CA ALA A 37 6.75 -0.52 -4.53
C ALA A 37 5.28 -0.06 -4.46
N ILE A 38 4.41 -0.77 -5.18
CA ILE A 38 2.98 -0.55 -5.12
C ILE A 38 2.62 -0.88 -3.67
N ASN A 39 2.62 0.15 -2.82
CA ASN A 39 1.92 0.11 -1.56
C ASN A 39 0.45 -0.02 -1.93
N THR A 40 -0.05 -1.25 -2.03
CA THR A 40 -1.45 -1.57 -2.36
C THR A 40 -2.45 -1.13 -1.28
N ASN A 41 -2.01 -0.29 -0.33
CA ASN A 41 -2.76 0.12 0.85
C ASN A 41 -3.33 1.53 0.76
N THR A 42 -3.06 2.28 -0.31
CA THR A 42 -3.64 3.61 -0.49
C THR A 42 -4.73 3.55 -1.56
N MET A 43 -5.98 3.45 -1.13
CA MET A 43 -7.08 4.01 -1.92
C MET A 43 -6.81 5.51 -2.05
N GLU A 44 -6.99 6.07 -3.24
CA GLU A 44 -7.09 7.53 -3.38
C GLU A 44 -8.37 7.95 -2.66
N VAL A 45 -8.23 8.39 -1.42
CA VAL A 45 -9.32 8.96 -0.63
C VAL A 45 -9.06 10.45 -0.53
N GLU A 46 -10.12 11.26 -0.65
CA GLU A 46 -10.08 12.71 -0.41
C GLU A 46 -9.20 13.05 0.80
N ASP A 47 -8.43 14.13 0.70
CA ASP A 47 -7.34 14.54 1.61
C ASP A 47 -7.67 14.57 3.12
N ASN A 48 -8.92 14.32 3.51
CA ASN A 48 -9.44 14.41 4.87
C ASN A 48 -10.03 13.11 5.43
N MET A 49 -9.99 11.98 4.72
CA MET A 49 -10.56 10.73 5.23
C MET A 49 -9.47 9.78 5.75
N ASN A 50 -9.46 9.55 7.06
CA ASN A 50 -8.54 8.62 7.71
C ASN A 50 -9.09 7.18 7.61
N ILE A 51 -8.97 6.56 6.43
CA ILE A 51 -9.40 5.17 6.20
C ILE A 51 -8.21 4.23 6.31
N VAL A 52 -8.32 3.23 7.19
CA VAL A 52 -7.38 2.09 7.24
C VAL A 52 -8.09 0.83 6.76
N LEU A 53 -7.62 0.25 5.65
CA LEU A 53 -8.16 -0.99 5.11
C LEU A 53 -7.48 -2.20 5.76
N VAL A 54 -8.26 -3.03 6.46
CA VAL A 54 -7.77 -4.24 7.12
C VAL A 54 -8.53 -5.48 6.63
N ASN A 55 -7.81 -6.50 6.15
CA ASN A 55 -8.35 -7.79 5.71
C ASN A 55 -7.28 -8.91 5.80
N GLY A 56 -7.55 -10.09 5.25
CA GLY A 56 -6.62 -11.23 5.32
C GLY A 56 -5.26 -10.98 4.65
N THR A 57 -5.19 -10.06 3.68
CA THR A 57 -3.94 -9.66 3.00
C THR A 57 -3.39 -8.33 3.53
N ASN A 58 -4.26 -7.44 4.00
CA ASN A 58 -3.93 -6.11 4.50
C ASN A 58 -3.98 -6.12 6.02
N LYS A 59 -2.82 -6.32 6.64
CA LYS A 59 -2.72 -6.35 8.10
C LYS A 59 -2.80 -4.94 8.69
N ILE A 60 -3.17 -4.87 9.96
CA ILE A 60 -3.01 -3.65 10.76
C ILE A 60 -1.53 -3.28 10.77
N PRO A 61 -1.16 -2.00 10.54
CA PRO A 61 0.22 -1.54 10.64
C PRO A 61 0.80 -1.78 12.04
N ASP A 62 2.08 -2.15 12.12
CA ASP A 62 2.75 -2.45 13.40
C ASP A 62 2.87 -1.22 14.32
N ASP A 63 2.86 -0.02 13.72
CA ASP A 63 2.94 1.28 14.39
C ASP A 63 1.56 1.94 14.57
N TYR A 64 0.46 1.20 14.33
CA TYR A 64 -0.89 1.72 14.53
C TYR A 64 -1.19 1.94 16.02
N ILE A 65 -1.51 3.20 16.39
CA ILE A 65 -1.85 3.59 17.75
C ILE A 65 -3.34 3.92 17.80
N ALA A 66 -4.10 3.12 18.54
CA ALA A 66 -5.51 3.38 18.84
C ALA A 66 -5.66 4.10 20.18
N ASN A 67 -6.51 5.13 20.22
CA ASN A 67 -6.84 5.84 21.45
C ASN A 67 -8.09 5.22 22.07
N LEU A 68 -7.92 4.19 22.90
CA LEU A 68 -9.03 3.42 23.43
C LEU A 68 -9.61 4.02 24.71
N VAL A 69 -10.93 4.01 24.84
CA VAL A 69 -11.63 4.26 26.09
C VAL A 69 -12.74 3.24 26.32
N GLU A 70 -13.22 3.15 27.56
CA GLU A 70 -14.30 2.23 27.91
C GLU A 70 -15.67 2.82 27.55
N TYR A 71 -16.43 2.08 26.75
CA TYR A 71 -17.82 2.36 26.39
C TYR A 71 -18.65 1.09 26.61
N ASN A 72 -19.64 1.14 27.52
CA ASN A 72 -20.49 0.00 27.89
C ASN A 72 -19.72 -1.30 28.19
N GLY A 73 -18.59 -1.20 28.92
CA GLY A 73 -17.76 -2.36 29.29
C GLY A 73 -16.91 -2.94 28.15
N LYS A 74 -16.78 -2.22 27.02
CA LYS A 74 -15.92 -2.58 25.88
C LYS A 74 -14.94 -1.44 25.60
N LEU A 75 -13.73 -1.78 25.17
CA LEU A 75 -12.77 -0.78 24.71
C LEU A 75 -13.08 -0.41 23.27
N VAL A 76 -13.23 0.89 23.02
CA VAL A 76 -13.60 1.46 21.72
C VAL A 76 -12.69 2.64 21.43
N ASP A 77 -12.38 2.87 20.16
CA ASP A 77 -11.61 4.06 19.77
C ASP A 77 -12.37 5.34 20.12
N SER A 78 -11.69 6.25 20.78
CA SER A 78 -12.23 7.51 21.28
C SER A 78 -12.79 8.40 20.19
N SER A 79 -12.26 8.32 18.97
CA SER A 79 -12.70 9.13 17.83
C SER A 79 -14.14 8.83 17.38
N ILE A 80 -14.66 7.63 17.67
CA ILE A 80 -15.98 7.17 17.19
C ILE A 80 -17.07 7.16 18.26
N ILE A 81 -16.76 7.50 19.52
CA ILE A 81 -17.74 7.37 20.62
C ILE A 81 -18.99 8.20 20.38
N ASN A 82 -18.82 9.45 19.93
CA ASN A 82 -19.95 10.34 19.71
C ASN A 82 -20.90 9.79 18.64
N ASP A 83 -20.34 9.26 17.55
CA ASP A 83 -21.10 8.64 16.48
C ASP A 83 -21.80 7.38 16.98
N LEU A 84 -21.10 6.54 17.74
CA LEU A 84 -21.64 5.34 18.34
C LEU A 84 -22.80 5.64 19.30
N ASP A 85 -22.66 6.66 20.15
CA ASP A 85 -23.69 7.07 21.10
C ASP A 85 -24.94 7.62 20.40
N ASN A 86 -24.76 8.38 19.32
CA ASN A 86 -25.85 8.87 18.48
C ASN A 86 -26.58 7.71 17.80
N MET A 87 -25.84 6.77 17.20
CA MET A 87 -26.44 5.57 16.59
C MET A 87 -27.28 4.76 17.57
N PHE A 88 -26.80 4.57 18.82
CA PHE A 88 -27.58 3.86 19.84
C PHE A 88 -28.82 4.63 20.30
N LYS A 89 -28.75 5.96 20.41
CA LYS A 89 -29.92 6.80 20.73
C LYS A 89 -30.97 6.72 19.63
N ASP A 90 -30.56 6.81 18.38
CA ASP A 90 -31.46 6.75 17.23
C ASP A 90 -32.13 5.37 17.13
N ALA A 91 -31.37 4.29 17.28
CA ALA A 91 -31.92 2.93 17.29
C ALA A 91 -32.95 2.71 18.41
N LYS A 92 -32.69 3.25 19.62
CA LYS A 92 -33.64 3.17 20.74
C LYS A 92 -34.91 3.99 20.48
N LYS A 93 -34.76 5.17 19.86
CA LYS A 93 -35.89 6.02 19.50
C LYS A 93 -36.80 5.34 18.48
N GLU A 94 -36.22 4.64 17.52
CA GLU A 94 -36.94 3.85 16.52
C GLU A 94 -37.67 2.66 17.14
N MET A 95 -37.05 1.96 18.10
CA MET A 95 -37.72 0.89 18.86
C MET A 95 -38.87 1.37 19.76
N ALA A 96 -38.84 2.62 20.22
CA ALA A 96 -39.91 3.19 21.04
C ALA A 96 -41.15 3.61 20.22
N LEU A 97 -41.08 3.55 18.88
CA LEU A 97 -42.14 3.92 17.95
C LEU A 97 -42.91 2.72 17.38
N ILE A 98 -42.55 1.49 17.79
CA ILE A 98 -43.21 0.21 17.43
C ILE A 98 -43.95 -0.31 18.66
#